data_AF-A0A1X2I408-F1
#
_entry.id   AF-A0A1X2I408-F1
#
_cell.length_a   1.000
_cell.length_b   1.000
_cell.length_c   1.000
_cell.angle_alpha   90.00
_cell.angle_beta   90.00
_cell.angle_gamma   90.00
#
_symmetry.space_group_name_H-M   'P 1'
#
loop_
_entity.id
_entity.type
_entity.pdbx_description
1 polymer ?
#
loop_
_entity_poly.entity_id
_entity_poly.type
_entity_poly.pdbx_seq_one_letter_code
_entity_poly.pdbx_strand_id
1 'polypeptide(L)'
;MAFKFNFTVDELDLDEADNQPQSLETSLNDLSLTEADLNKVPCQSYDVSNSPLPRVIQADILNIPNVDVPIFKRTLADVKFQMAEQDTLLDSTEQQQITGEDGQNVLDMLDLTGNSDLVRGVYEGGFKTWECSIDLVQWLSSLPDEAIQGKRILEIGCGSALPSLYLLARHEENIVDVQDYNDQVIRLITLPNILLNTVLSPQEPTAALANGDQIDVSSDDDDNIGNDPTEEKNGNDDDDDDDDDEEEKDQVMEDPVTCDAEAELPSDKLPKMLQQVQQRTEAFVGDWEGLPTQLTKKYDMLITSETIYAEHSLPDLIRVFQKALVKPNGIG
;
A
#
# COMPACT_ATOMS: atom_id res chain seq x y z
N MET A 1 -34.27 -3.40 -30.32
CA MET A 1 -34.98 -2.66 -29.28
C MET A 1 -33.93 -1.83 -28.56
N ALA A 2 -34.07 -0.52 -28.59
CA ALA A 2 -33.16 0.42 -27.92
C ALA A 2 -33.99 1.14 -26.86
N PHE A 3 -33.61 1.01 -25.59
CA PHE A 3 -34.19 1.76 -24.49
C PHE A 3 -33.54 3.13 -24.42
N LYS A 4 -34.36 4.17 -24.29
CA LYS A 4 -33.94 5.57 -24.18
C LYS A 4 -34.67 6.16 -22.98
N PHE A 5 -33.92 6.61 -21.98
CA PHE A 5 -34.49 7.28 -20.81
C PHE A 5 -34.77 8.75 -21.12
N ASN A 6 -35.93 9.22 -20.69
CA ASN A 6 -36.42 10.59 -20.88
C ASN A 6 -37.04 11.03 -19.56
N PHE A 7 -36.24 11.62 -18.68
CA PHE A 7 -36.73 12.16 -17.41
C PHE A 7 -37.27 13.58 -17.62
N THR A 8 -38.53 13.81 -17.25
CA THR A 8 -39.14 15.14 -17.10
C THR A 8 -39.04 15.55 -15.63
N VAL A 9 -38.45 16.72 -15.38
CA VAL A 9 -38.14 17.28 -14.06
C VAL A 9 -39.38 17.92 -13.40
N ASP A 10 -40.50 17.19 -13.34
CA ASP A 10 -41.77 17.74 -12.79
C ASP A 10 -42.54 16.75 -11.88
N GLU A 11 -41.92 15.64 -11.44
CA GLU A 11 -42.57 14.69 -10.49
C GLU A 11 -41.70 14.40 -9.27
N LEU A 12 -41.25 15.43 -8.56
CA LEU A 12 -40.78 15.30 -7.18
C LEU A 12 -41.54 16.32 -6.31
N ASP A 13 -42.61 15.84 -5.68
CA ASP A 13 -43.28 16.53 -4.58
C ASP A 13 -42.32 16.53 -3.38
N LEU A 14 -41.77 17.70 -3.06
CA LEU A 14 -40.91 17.93 -1.89
C LEU A 14 -41.80 18.23 -0.68
N ASP A 15 -41.98 17.25 0.19
CA ASP A 15 -42.48 17.48 1.54
C ASP A 15 -41.31 17.95 2.43
N GLU A 16 -41.35 19.22 2.85
CA GLU A 16 -40.43 19.83 3.80
C GLU A 16 -40.67 19.29 5.22
N ALA A 17 -39.82 18.36 5.69
CA ALA A 17 -39.65 18.09 7.11
C ALA A 17 -38.23 17.55 7.42
N ASP A 18 -37.49 18.36 8.19
CA ASP A 18 -36.27 18.05 8.97
C ASP A 18 -35.33 16.95 8.42
N ASN A 19 -34.31 17.35 7.66
CA ASN A 19 -33.08 16.57 7.53
C ASN A 19 -31.87 17.51 7.48
N GLN A 20 -31.03 17.48 8.52
CA GLN A 20 -29.73 18.13 8.50
C GLN A 20 -28.80 17.34 7.56
N PRO A 21 -28.26 17.93 6.49
CA PRO A 21 -27.25 17.27 5.67
C PRO A 21 -25.89 17.47 6.35
N GLN A 22 -25.55 16.61 7.30
CA GLN A 22 -24.19 16.53 7.85
C GLN A 22 -23.71 15.08 7.84
N SER A 23 -23.24 14.63 6.67
CA SER A 23 -22.19 13.59 6.56
C SER A 23 -21.78 13.31 5.12
N LEU A 24 -22.67 13.40 4.13
CA LEU A 24 -22.37 13.05 2.73
C LEU A 24 -21.72 14.16 1.89
N GLU A 25 -21.92 15.44 2.20
CA GLU A 25 -21.26 16.55 1.47
C GLU A 25 -19.77 16.68 1.78
N THR A 26 -19.31 16.14 2.91
CA THR A 26 -17.89 16.20 3.30
C THR A 26 -17.02 15.30 2.42
N SER A 27 -17.52 14.14 1.99
CA SER A 27 -16.79 13.22 1.11
C SER A 27 -16.85 13.62 -0.36
N LEU A 28 -17.90 14.36 -0.79
CA LEU A 28 -18.03 14.85 -2.16
C LEU A 28 -17.32 16.19 -2.40
N ASN A 29 -17.16 17.03 -1.38
CA ASN A 29 -16.40 18.29 -1.52
C ASN A 29 -14.88 18.07 -1.60
N ASP A 30 -14.37 16.90 -1.23
CA ASP A 30 -12.96 16.54 -1.44
C ASP A 30 -12.66 16.13 -2.90
N LEU A 31 -13.70 15.97 -3.72
CA LEU A 31 -13.59 15.70 -5.17
C LEU A 31 -13.60 16.98 -6.03
N SER A 32 -13.74 18.17 -5.43
CA SER A 32 -13.94 19.43 -6.18
C SER A 32 -12.66 20.23 -6.46
N LEU A 33 -11.47 19.61 -6.38
CA LEU A 33 -10.26 20.24 -6.90
C LEU A 33 -10.35 20.26 -8.42
N THR A 34 -10.35 21.46 -9.01
CA THR A 34 -10.25 21.58 -10.46
C THR A 34 -8.85 21.15 -10.90
N GLU A 35 -8.72 20.46 -12.04
CA GLU A 35 -7.42 19.96 -12.57
C GLU A 35 -6.32 21.04 -12.61
N ALA A 36 -6.69 22.32 -12.66
CA ALA A 36 -5.80 23.46 -12.71
C ALA A 36 -5.09 23.78 -11.38
N ASP A 37 -5.55 23.23 -10.25
CA ASP A 37 -5.03 23.55 -8.90
C ASP A 37 -4.15 22.44 -8.29
N LEU A 38 -4.05 21.27 -8.95
CA LEU A 38 -3.20 20.17 -8.49
C LEU A 38 -1.75 20.38 -8.99
N ASN A 39 -0.85 20.71 -8.08
CA ASN A 39 0.59 20.70 -8.36
C ASN A 39 1.07 19.25 -8.54
N LYS A 40 0.94 18.70 -9.75
CA LYS A 40 1.45 17.36 -10.08
C LYS A 40 2.96 17.27 -9.84
N VAL A 41 3.38 16.23 -9.13
CA VAL A 41 4.80 15.91 -8.96
C VAL A 41 5.32 15.35 -10.30
N PRO A 42 6.32 15.96 -10.95
CA PRO A 42 6.81 15.49 -12.24
C PRO A 42 7.49 14.12 -12.12
N CYS A 43 7.26 13.25 -13.09
CA CYS A 43 7.92 11.95 -13.12
C CYS A 43 9.43 12.07 -13.28
N GLN A 44 10.18 11.34 -12.46
CA GLN A 44 11.62 11.23 -12.51
C GLN A 44 12.10 9.83 -12.13
N SER A 45 13.30 9.47 -12.61
CA SER A 45 13.96 8.24 -12.16
C SER A 45 14.45 8.40 -10.71
N TYR A 46 14.24 7.37 -9.91
CA TYR A 46 14.70 7.27 -8.53
C TYR A 46 16.08 6.58 -8.47
N ASP A 47 17.01 7.15 -7.71
CA ASP A 47 18.37 6.62 -7.58
C ASP A 47 18.45 5.49 -6.56
N VAL A 48 18.18 4.27 -7.03
CA VAL A 48 18.26 3.03 -6.23
C VAL A 48 19.64 2.86 -5.58
N SER A 49 20.72 3.23 -6.27
CA SER A 49 22.10 3.01 -5.80
C SER A 49 22.45 3.83 -4.56
N ASN A 50 21.81 4.99 -4.39
CA ASN A 50 22.06 5.92 -3.28
C ASN A 50 20.85 6.05 -2.35
N SER A 51 19.89 5.10 -2.43
CA SER A 51 18.71 5.13 -1.58
C SER A 51 19.10 4.98 -0.10
N PRO A 52 18.63 5.88 0.78
CA PRO A 52 18.86 5.74 2.22
C PRO A 52 18.00 4.60 2.77
N LEU A 53 18.64 3.64 3.43
CA LEU A 53 18.00 2.46 4.02
C LEU A 53 18.33 2.34 5.51
N PRO A 54 17.43 1.76 6.32
CA PRO A 54 17.70 1.50 7.73
C PRO A 54 18.78 0.43 7.91
N ARG A 55 19.28 0.27 9.13
CA ARG A 55 20.24 -0.81 9.46
C ARG A 55 19.60 -2.18 9.56
N VAL A 56 18.33 -2.21 9.94
CA VAL A 56 17.52 -3.42 10.06
C VAL A 56 16.22 -3.17 9.32
N ILE A 57 15.81 -4.11 8.50
CA ILE A 57 14.50 -4.12 7.86
C ILE A 57 13.66 -5.19 8.56
N GLN A 58 12.54 -4.77 9.13
CA GLN A 58 11.47 -5.63 9.62
C GLN A 58 10.43 -5.86 8.52
N ALA A 59 9.81 -7.02 8.54
CA ALA A 59 8.76 -7.41 7.62
C ALA A 59 7.85 -8.51 8.20
N ASP A 60 6.64 -8.56 7.65
CA ASP A 60 5.71 -9.67 7.82
C ASP A 60 5.91 -10.74 6.75
N ILE A 61 5.51 -11.97 7.07
CA ILE A 61 5.54 -13.10 6.13
C ILE A 61 4.13 -13.27 5.53
N LEU A 62 3.98 -12.85 4.28
CA LEU A 62 2.74 -13.01 3.53
C LEU A 62 2.72 -14.37 2.81
N ASN A 63 1.79 -15.24 3.23
CA ASN A 63 1.53 -16.52 2.58
C ASN A 63 0.34 -16.39 1.64
N ILE A 64 0.60 -16.37 0.33
CA ILE A 64 -0.44 -16.26 -0.69
C ILE A 64 -0.88 -17.67 -1.14
N PRO A 65 -2.19 -17.98 -1.17
CA PRO A 65 -2.68 -19.25 -1.67
C PRO A 65 -2.15 -19.57 -3.08
N ASN A 66 -1.73 -20.82 -3.30
CA ASN A 66 -1.18 -21.29 -4.58
C ASN A 66 0.12 -20.58 -5.02
N VAL A 67 0.86 -20.00 -4.07
CA VAL A 67 2.21 -19.49 -4.27
C VAL A 67 3.16 -20.26 -3.34
N ASP A 68 4.15 -20.93 -3.92
CA ASP A 68 5.01 -21.86 -3.17
C ASP A 68 6.02 -21.18 -2.23
N VAL A 69 6.32 -19.91 -2.48
CA VAL A 69 7.34 -19.14 -1.76
C VAL A 69 6.68 -17.99 -1.01
N PRO A 70 6.92 -17.85 0.30
CA PRO A 70 6.40 -16.71 1.05
C PRO A 70 6.98 -15.40 0.54
N ILE A 71 6.20 -14.33 0.61
CA ILE A 71 6.66 -12.97 0.28
C ILE A 71 6.90 -12.22 1.59
N PHE A 72 8.08 -11.64 1.74
CA PHE A 72 8.40 -10.76 2.86
C PHE A 72 7.95 -9.34 2.54
N LYS A 73 7.05 -8.79 3.36
CA LYS A 73 6.46 -7.48 3.13
C LYS A 73 6.68 -6.59 4.35
N ARG A 74 7.42 -5.51 4.16
CA ARG A 74 7.50 -4.38 5.09
C ARG A 74 6.20 -3.59 5.06
N THR A 75 5.64 -3.31 6.23
CA THR A 75 4.39 -2.60 6.40
C THR A 75 4.60 -1.16 6.84
N LEU A 76 3.50 -0.41 6.87
CA LEU A 76 3.48 0.91 7.45
C LEU A 76 3.85 0.92 8.94
N ALA A 77 3.43 -0.11 9.68
CA ALA A 77 3.73 -0.26 11.09
C ALA A 77 5.25 -0.41 11.32
N ASP A 78 5.93 -1.17 10.48
CA ASP A 78 7.39 -1.33 10.52
C ASP A 78 8.14 -0.02 10.30
N VAL A 79 7.63 0.82 9.37
CA VAL A 79 8.20 2.15 9.10
C VAL A 79 8.02 3.04 10.32
N LYS A 80 6.81 3.09 10.89
CA LYS A 80 6.52 3.87 12.11
C LYS A 80 7.41 3.45 13.28
N PHE A 81 7.56 2.14 13.51
CA PHE A 81 8.42 1.61 14.57
C PHE A 81 9.89 2.01 14.36
N GLN A 82 10.40 1.87 13.14
CA GLN A 82 11.77 2.27 12.79
C GLN A 82 12.02 3.76 13.05
N MET A 83 11.06 4.63 12.70
CA MET A 83 11.21 6.08 12.91
C MET A 83 11.22 6.43 14.40
N ALA A 84 10.34 5.82 15.19
CA ALA A 84 10.32 6.00 16.64
C ALA A 84 11.62 5.53 17.32
N GLU A 85 12.23 4.44 16.86
CA GLU A 85 13.52 3.98 17.36
C GLU A 85 14.65 4.97 17.02
N GLN A 86 14.63 5.54 15.82
CA GLN A 86 15.61 6.56 15.43
C GLN A 86 15.46 7.84 16.27
N ASP A 87 14.23 8.29 16.54
CA ASP A 87 13.96 9.50 17.34
C ASP A 87 14.36 9.33 18.81
N THR A 88 14.05 8.18 19.42
CA THR A 88 14.45 7.89 20.81
C THR A 88 15.98 7.82 20.99
N LEU A 89 16.71 7.36 19.97
CA LEU A 89 18.18 7.38 19.97
C LEU A 89 18.74 8.80 19.80
N LEU A 90 18.04 9.67 19.06
CA LEU A 90 18.45 11.06 18.81
C LEU A 90 18.22 11.97 20.02
N ASP A 91 17.24 11.69 20.89
CA ASP A 91 17.06 12.43 22.15
C ASP A 91 18.19 12.18 23.18
N SER A 92 19.03 11.17 22.96
CA SER A 92 20.16 10.82 23.83
C SER A 92 21.47 11.55 23.51
N THR A 93 21.54 12.26 22.38
CA THR A 93 22.72 13.02 21.94
C THR A 93 22.26 14.31 21.29
N GLU A 94 22.81 15.46 21.69
CA GLU A 94 22.51 16.81 21.17
C GLU A 94 22.73 16.96 19.64
N GLN A 95 21.90 16.31 18.82
CA GLN A 95 21.88 16.34 17.36
C GLN A 95 20.44 16.51 16.87
N GLN A 96 19.77 17.56 17.35
CA GLN A 96 18.51 18.10 16.78
C GLN A 96 18.67 18.65 15.34
N GLN A 97 19.60 18.12 14.54
CA GLN A 97 19.89 18.59 13.18
C GLN A 97 19.77 17.49 12.12
N ILE A 98 19.47 16.23 12.48
CA ILE A 98 19.44 15.11 11.54
C ILE A 98 18.02 14.61 11.22
N THR A 99 17.03 14.86 12.08
CA THR A 99 15.61 14.83 11.69
C THR A 99 15.30 16.10 10.91
N GLY A 100 15.85 16.20 9.70
CA GLY A 100 15.56 17.29 8.78
C GLY A 100 14.07 17.33 8.41
N GLU A 101 13.65 18.39 7.72
CA GLU A 101 12.29 18.59 7.20
C GLU A 101 11.71 17.32 6.54
N ASP A 102 12.56 16.50 5.91
CA ASP A 102 12.21 15.21 5.29
C ASP A 102 11.64 14.16 6.28
N GLY A 103 12.20 14.04 7.48
CA GLY A 103 11.70 13.09 8.50
C GLY A 103 10.34 13.50 9.08
N GLN A 104 10.15 14.80 9.30
CA GLN A 104 8.86 15.34 9.76
C GLN A 104 7.79 15.21 8.67
N ASN A 105 8.13 15.48 7.39
CA ASN A 105 7.20 15.28 6.27
C ASN A 105 6.73 13.82 6.14
N VAL A 106 7.64 12.86 6.37
CA VAL A 106 7.26 11.44 6.38
C VAL A 106 6.32 11.16 7.54
N LEU A 107 6.63 11.60 8.77
CA LEU A 107 5.72 11.40 9.92
C LEU A 107 4.35 12.04 9.70
N ASP A 108 4.30 13.25 9.15
CA ASP A 108 3.05 13.93 8.82
C ASP A 108 2.25 13.13 7.76
N MET A 109 2.93 12.60 6.74
CA MET A 109 2.30 11.71 5.74
C MET A 109 1.80 10.40 6.38
N LEU A 110 2.58 9.81 7.27
CA LEU A 110 2.24 8.60 8.03
C LEU A 110 1.04 8.80 8.97
N ASP A 111 0.86 10.00 9.51
CA ASP A 111 -0.29 10.36 10.33
C ASP A 111 -1.54 10.61 9.46
N LEU A 112 -1.38 11.24 8.29
CA LEU A 112 -2.46 11.40 7.30
C LEU A 112 -2.99 10.04 6.81
N THR A 113 -2.09 9.07 6.57
CA THR A 113 -2.46 7.71 6.13
C THR A 113 -3.28 6.90 7.15
N GLY A 114 -3.30 7.33 8.42
CA GLY A 114 -4.13 6.72 9.46
C GLY A 114 -5.63 6.89 9.20
N ASN A 115 -6.02 7.96 8.50
CA ASN A 115 -7.43 8.33 8.30
C ASN A 115 -7.92 8.14 6.85
N SER A 116 -7.04 8.18 5.86
CA SER A 116 -7.36 7.89 4.45
C SER A 116 -6.10 7.41 3.73
N ASP A 117 -6.20 6.39 2.88
CA ASP A 117 -5.07 5.96 2.04
C ASP A 117 -4.87 6.86 0.80
N LEU A 118 -5.79 7.79 0.50
CA LEU A 118 -5.69 8.69 -0.65
C LEU A 118 -5.95 10.14 -0.21
N VAL A 119 -5.01 11.03 -0.53
CA VAL A 119 -5.12 12.49 -0.40
C VAL A 119 -4.60 13.14 -1.69
N ARG A 120 -5.52 13.43 -2.62
CA ARG A 120 -5.18 13.86 -3.98
C ARG A 120 -4.21 15.04 -4.02
N GLY A 121 -3.16 14.92 -4.83
CA GLY A 121 -2.14 15.97 -5.01
C GLY A 121 -1.16 16.15 -3.84
N VAL A 122 -1.32 15.39 -2.74
CA VAL A 122 -0.44 15.40 -1.57
C VAL A 122 0.13 13.99 -1.31
N TYR A 123 -0.70 12.97 -1.36
CA TYR A 123 -0.37 11.56 -1.13
C TYR A 123 -1.33 10.66 -1.92
N GLU A 124 -0.83 9.92 -2.90
CA GLU A 124 -1.66 9.06 -3.76
C GLU A 124 -1.67 7.58 -3.31
N GLY A 125 -1.54 7.32 -2.00
CA GLY A 125 -1.53 5.94 -1.49
C GLY A 125 -0.19 5.22 -1.62
N GLY A 126 -0.22 3.91 -1.36
CA GLY A 126 0.92 3.00 -1.60
C GLY A 126 1.65 2.51 -0.34
N PHE A 127 1.39 3.09 0.84
CA PHE A 127 1.87 2.53 2.11
C PHE A 127 1.07 1.31 2.56
N LYS A 128 -0.24 1.31 2.31
CA LYS A 128 -1.09 0.15 2.57
C LYS A 128 -1.09 -0.77 1.36
N THR A 129 -1.35 -2.06 1.61
CA THR A 129 -1.54 -3.04 0.53
C THR A 129 -3.00 -3.25 0.26
N TRP A 130 -3.34 -3.19 -1.01
CA TRP A 130 -4.68 -3.48 -1.51
C TRP A 130 -4.80 -4.95 -1.91
N GLU A 131 -5.95 -5.57 -1.64
CA GLU A 131 -6.18 -7.00 -1.89
C GLU A 131 -6.01 -7.40 -3.36
N CYS A 132 -6.36 -6.51 -4.29
CA CYS A 132 -6.15 -6.73 -5.72
C CYS A 132 -4.69 -7.03 -6.11
N SER A 133 -3.71 -6.58 -5.32
CA SER A 133 -2.30 -6.93 -5.57
C SER A 133 -2.01 -8.41 -5.25
N ILE A 134 -2.70 -8.99 -4.28
CA ILE A 134 -2.64 -10.43 -3.94
C ILE A 134 -3.33 -11.24 -5.03
N ASP A 135 -4.51 -10.81 -5.48
CA ASP A 135 -5.23 -11.46 -6.58
C ASP A 135 -4.41 -11.48 -7.87
N LEU A 136 -3.72 -10.37 -8.17
CA LEU A 136 -2.81 -10.29 -9.30
C LEU A 136 -1.64 -11.28 -9.17
N VAL A 137 -1.07 -11.44 -7.97
CA VAL A 137 -0.03 -12.47 -7.72
C VAL A 137 -0.58 -13.88 -7.91
N GLN A 138 -1.77 -14.19 -7.41
CA GLN A 138 -2.42 -15.50 -7.61
C GLN A 138 -2.69 -15.77 -9.09
N TRP A 139 -3.13 -14.76 -9.84
CA TRP A 139 -3.33 -14.88 -11.26
C TRP A 139 -2.00 -15.12 -11.99
N LEU A 140 -0.95 -14.35 -11.69
CA LEU A 140 0.39 -14.55 -12.23
C LEU A 140 0.94 -15.94 -11.93
N SER A 141 0.67 -16.48 -10.74
CA SER A 141 1.12 -17.83 -10.36
C SER A 141 0.38 -18.97 -11.06
N SER A 142 -0.82 -18.69 -11.57
CA SER A 142 -1.56 -19.64 -12.39
C SER A 142 -1.07 -19.73 -13.84
N LEU A 143 -0.26 -18.77 -14.29
CA LEU A 143 0.27 -18.74 -15.65
C LEU A 143 1.41 -19.74 -15.86
N PRO A 144 1.60 -20.26 -17.08
CA PRO A 144 2.77 -21.07 -17.40
C PRO A 144 4.06 -20.25 -17.32
N ASP A 145 5.17 -20.86 -16.88
CA ASP A 145 6.45 -20.17 -16.69
C ASP A 145 6.91 -19.41 -17.95
N GLU A 146 6.64 -19.92 -19.16
CA GLU A 146 7.02 -19.22 -20.40
C GLU A 146 6.33 -17.86 -20.60
N ALA A 147 5.19 -17.64 -19.94
CA ALA A 147 4.45 -16.38 -19.96
C ALA A 147 5.07 -15.32 -19.04
N ILE A 148 5.79 -15.73 -17.99
CA ILE A 148 6.30 -14.83 -16.93
C ILE A 148 7.83 -14.85 -16.77
N GLN A 149 8.53 -15.82 -17.36
CA GLN A 149 10.00 -15.94 -17.30
C GLN A 149 10.68 -15.10 -18.39
N GLY A 150 11.83 -14.51 -18.02
CA GLY A 150 12.71 -13.77 -18.92
C GLY A 150 12.06 -12.53 -19.53
N LYS A 151 11.12 -11.91 -18.82
CA LYS A 151 10.38 -10.73 -19.28
C LYS A 151 11.00 -9.44 -18.75
N ARG A 152 10.81 -8.37 -19.51
CA ARG A 152 10.89 -7.01 -18.95
C ARG A 152 9.49 -6.55 -18.55
N ILE A 153 9.29 -6.34 -17.25
CA ILE A 153 8.02 -5.94 -16.66
C ILE A 153 8.12 -4.52 -16.10
N LEU A 154 7.05 -3.74 -16.20
CA LEU A 154 6.88 -2.48 -15.47
C LEU A 154 5.61 -2.58 -14.64
N GLU A 155 5.75 -2.41 -13.33
CA GLU A 155 4.62 -2.21 -12.42
C GLU A 155 4.36 -0.72 -12.22
N ILE A 156 3.12 -0.30 -12.50
CA ILE A 156 2.65 1.09 -12.39
C ILE A 156 1.82 1.20 -11.12
N GLY A 157 2.04 2.24 -10.31
CA GLY A 157 1.37 2.36 -9.00
C GLY A 157 1.71 1.20 -8.06
N CYS A 158 3.01 0.92 -7.89
CA CYS A 158 3.47 -0.33 -7.30
C CYS A 158 3.21 -0.46 -5.80
N GLY A 159 3.15 0.61 -5.01
CA GLY A 159 2.95 0.52 -3.55
C GLY A 159 3.93 -0.46 -2.88
N SER A 160 3.38 -1.49 -2.24
CA SER A 160 4.15 -2.59 -1.61
C SER A 160 4.82 -3.55 -2.62
N ALA A 161 4.46 -3.45 -3.89
CA ALA A 161 5.03 -4.13 -5.06
C ALA A 161 4.92 -5.66 -5.08
N LEU A 162 3.90 -6.23 -4.43
CA LEU A 162 3.73 -7.69 -4.33
C LEU A 162 3.84 -8.43 -5.68
N PRO A 163 3.21 -7.98 -6.77
CA PRO A 163 3.39 -8.56 -8.11
C PRO A 163 4.85 -8.54 -8.58
N SER A 164 5.55 -7.42 -8.41
CA SER A 164 6.98 -7.34 -8.75
C SER A 164 7.85 -8.26 -7.91
N LEU A 165 7.59 -8.35 -6.59
CA LEU A 165 8.33 -9.23 -5.69
C LEU A 165 8.20 -10.69 -6.13
N TYR A 166 6.98 -11.12 -6.43
CA TYR A 166 6.71 -12.46 -6.94
C TYR A 166 7.50 -12.74 -8.23
N LEU A 167 7.43 -11.84 -9.22
CA LEU A 167 8.10 -12.01 -10.51
C LEU A 167 9.64 -11.99 -10.41
N LEU A 168 10.19 -11.14 -9.53
CA LEU A 168 11.62 -11.04 -9.28
C LEU A 168 12.17 -12.26 -8.54
N ALA A 169 11.44 -12.76 -7.54
CA ALA A 169 11.83 -13.90 -6.72
C ALA A 169 11.71 -15.22 -7.49
N ARG A 170 10.70 -15.36 -8.35
CA ARG A 170 10.46 -16.61 -9.08
C ARG A 170 11.44 -16.84 -10.24
N HIS A 171 11.85 -15.79 -10.94
CA HIS A 171 12.73 -15.90 -12.10
C HIS A 171 13.84 -14.84 -12.09
N GLU A 172 15.09 -15.29 -11.93
CA GLU A 172 16.27 -14.41 -11.87
C GLU A 172 16.51 -13.62 -13.18
N GLU A 173 16.04 -14.13 -14.32
CA GLU A 173 16.19 -13.47 -15.61
C GLU A 173 15.22 -12.30 -15.82
N ASN A 174 14.20 -12.17 -14.97
CA ASN A 174 13.26 -11.06 -15.05
C ASN A 174 13.94 -9.74 -14.68
N ILE A 175 13.59 -8.71 -15.46
CA ILE A 175 13.89 -7.31 -15.16
C ILE A 175 12.55 -6.65 -14.89
N VAL A 176 12.37 -6.16 -13.67
CA VAL A 176 11.10 -5.59 -13.21
C VAL A 176 11.37 -4.18 -12.73
N ASP A 177 10.88 -3.22 -13.50
CA ASP A 177 10.93 -1.82 -13.13
C ASP A 177 9.65 -1.45 -12.39
N VAL A 178 9.75 -0.52 -11.44
CA VAL A 178 8.63 -0.14 -10.57
C VAL A 178 8.40 1.36 -10.64
N GLN A 179 7.14 1.77 -10.57
CA GLN A 179 6.76 3.17 -10.49
C GLN A 179 5.71 3.39 -9.41
N ASP A 180 5.90 4.43 -8.60
CA ASP A 180 4.89 4.94 -7.68
C ASP A 180 4.78 6.46 -7.82
N TYR A 181 3.68 7.06 -7.35
CA TYR A 181 3.60 8.52 -7.31
C TYR A 181 4.54 9.08 -6.22
N ASN A 182 4.60 8.40 -5.07
CA ASN A 182 5.26 8.90 -3.87
C ASN A 182 6.70 8.36 -3.77
N ASP A 183 7.69 9.25 -3.63
CA ASP A 183 9.08 8.83 -3.48
C ASP A 183 9.35 8.08 -2.17
N GLN A 184 8.62 8.45 -1.11
CA GLN A 184 8.72 7.82 0.19
C GLN A 184 8.20 6.38 0.17
N VAL A 185 7.22 6.05 -0.67
CA VAL A 185 6.74 4.66 -0.87
C VAL A 185 7.86 3.83 -1.50
N ILE A 186 8.48 4.32 -2.58
CA ILE A 186 9.62 3.64 -3.21
C ILE A 186 10.76 3.42 -2.21
N ARG A 187 11.11 4.46 -1.44
CA ARG A 187 12.22 4.47 -0.49
C ARG A 187 11.97 3.57 0.74
N LEU A 188 10.81 3.68 1.36
CA LEU A 188 10.53 3.13 2.69
C LEU A 188 9.83 1.77 2.65
N ILE A 189 9.18 1.43 1.53
CA ILE A 189 8.42 0.18 1.37
C ILE A 189 8.95 -0.63 0.20
N THR A 190 8.83 -0.11 -1.03
CA THR A 190 9.07 -0.88 -2.26
C THR A 190 10.49 -1.43 -2.35
N LEU A 191 11.51 -0.57 -2.16
CA LEU A 191 12.91 -0.99 -2.26
C LEU A 191 13.34 -1.92 -1.11
N PRO A 192 12.98 -1.66 0.17
CA PRO A 192 13.14 -2.65 1.24
C PRO A 192 12.51 -4.00 0.91
N ASN A 193 11.29 -4.03 0.38
CA ASN A 193 10.62 -5.27 -0.02
C ASN A 193 11.39 -6.01 -1.12
N ILE A 194 11.86 -5.31 -2.15
CA ILE A 194 12.66 -5.92 -3.20
C ILE A 194 13.94 -6.53 -2.62
N LEU A 195 14.63 -5.81 -1.73
CA LEU A 195 15.83 -6.33 -1.06
C LEU A 195 15.53 -7.61 -0.27
N LEU A 196 14.47 -7.61 0.53
CA LEU A 196 14.06 -8.76 1.37
C LEU A 196 13.82 -10.03 0.53
N ASN A 197 13.25 -9.89 -0.66
CA ASN A 197 12.83 -11.02 -1.50
C ASN A 197 13.85 -11.41 -2.58
N THR A 198 14.94 -10.65 -2.78
CA THR A 198 15.89 -10.90 -3.88
C THR A 198 17.36 -10.94 -3.50
N VAL A 199 17.77 -10.23 -2.44
CA VAL A 199 19.19 -10.08 -2.08
C VAL A 199 19.45 -10.54 -0.64
N LEU A 200 18.54 -10.23 0.27
CA LEU A 200 18.64 -10.55 1.68
C LEU A 200 18.23 -12.00 1.96
N SER A 201 18.53 -12.44 3.18
CA SER A 201 18.05 -13.71 3.72
C SER A 201 17.40 -13.43 5.07
N PRO A 202 16.11 -13.03 5.08
CA PRO A 202 15.40 -12.70 6.31
C PRO A 202 15.44 -13.88 7.30
N GLN A 203 15.53 -13.57 8.59
CA GLN A 203 15.51 -14.54 9.69
C GLN A 203 14.34 -14.22 10.61
N GLU A 204 13.92 -15.22 11.38
CA GLU A 204 12.99 -14.99 12.51
C GLU A 204 13.57 -13.92 13.45
N PRO A 205 12.75 -12.98 13.96
CA PRO A 205 13.21 -11.93 14.84
C PRO A 205 13.84 -12.53 16.09
N THR A 206 14.98 -11.98 16.45
CA THR A 206 15.68 -12.42 17.66
C THR A 206 14.85 -11.98 18.87
N ALA A 207 14.12 -12.90 19.50
CA ALA A 207 13.30 -12.60 20.68
C ALA A 207 14.13 -11.89 21.76
N ALA A 208 14.00 -10.57 21.87
CA ALA A 208 14.59 -9.79 22.94
C ALA A 208 13.86 -10.14 24.25
N LEU A 209 14.43 -11.08 25.01
CA LEU A 209 14.17 -11.33 26.44
C LEU A 209 12.68 -11.34 26.82
N ALA A 210 11.98 -12.42 26.47
CA ALA A 210 10.81 -12.88 27.23
C ALA A 210 11.24 -13.41 28.61
N ASN A 211 11.89 -12.58 29.43
CA ASN A 211 11.88 -12.73 30.88
C ASN A 211 10.79 -11.79 31.39
N GLY A 212 9.55 -12.27 31.33
CA GLY A 212 8.47 -11.66 32.07
C GLY A 212 8.82 -11.72 33.55
N ASP A 213 9.13 -10.57 34.14
CA ASP A 213 8.94 -10.37 35.57
C ASP A 213 7.46 -10.63 35.83
N GLN A 214 7.18 -11.81 36.37
CA GLN A 214 5.89 -12.13 36.97
C GLN A 214 5.70 -11.17 38.13
N ILE A 215 4.92 -10.11 37.91
CA ILE A 215 4.30 -9.38 39.00
C ILE A 215 3.23 -10.30 39.55
N ASP A 216 3.62 -11.00 40.61
CA ASP A 216 2.79 -11.77 41.52
C ASP A 216 1.80 -10.81 42.19
N VAL A 217 0.54 -10.80 41.72
CA VAL A 217 -0.59 -10.21 42.44
C VAL A 217 -1.41 -11.34 43.03
N SER A 218 -0.96 -11.77 44.20
CA SER A 218 -1.73 -12.59 45.14
C SER A 218 -2.95 -11.81 45.65
N SER A 219 -4.10 -12.47 45.53
CA SER A 219 -5.29 -12.49 46.40
C SER A 219 -5.37 -11.52 47.59
N ASP A 220 -6.54 -10.88 47.72
CA ASP A 220 -7.39 -10.78 48.92
C ASP A 220 -8.79 -10.30 48.41
N ASP A 221 -9.84 -11.15 48.40
CA ASP A 221 -10.94 -11.23 49.40
C ASP A 221 -11.83 -9.96 49.43
N ASP A 222 -13.18 -9.94 49.43
CA ASP A 222 -14.26 -10.91 49.63
C ASP A 222 -15.63 -10.24 49.31
N ASP A 223 -16.71 -11.03 49.40
CA ASP A 223 -18.16 -10.67 49.55
C ASP A 223 -18.99 -10.29 48.28
N ASN A 224 -19.90 -11.07 47.68
CA ASN A 224 -20.92 -12.09 48.05
C ASN A 224 -22.39 -11.56 48.05
N ILE A 225 -23.27 -12.41 47.47
CA ILE A 225 -24.74 -12.57 47.62
C ILE A 225 -25.69 -11.76 46.71
N GLY A 226 -26.46 -12.50 45.89
CA GLY A 226 -27.83 -12.13 45.50
C GLY A 226 -28.40 -12.90 44.29
N ASN A 227 -29.17 -13.96 44.54
CA ASN A 227 -29.76 -14.88 43.55
C ASN A 227 -31.23 -14.51 43.22
N ASP A 228 -31.62 -14.67 41.93
CA ASP A 228 -32.92 -15.14 41.39
C ASP A 228 -34.18 -14.20 41.38
N PRO A 229 -35.27 -14.47 40.61
CA PRO A 229 -35.44 -14.58 39.13
C PRO A 229 -36.69 -13.85 38.53
N THR A 230 -36.93 -14.08 37.22
CA THR A 230 -38.18 -14.00 36.41
C THR A 230 -38.74 -12.63 36.00
N GLU A 231 -38.93 -12.42 34.68
CA GLU A 231 -40.26 -12.46 34.01
C GLU A 231 -40.12 -12.25 32.48
N GLU A 232 -40.71 -13.18 31.73
CA GLU A 232 -41.04 -13.02 30.31
C GLU A 232 -42.17 -11.98 30.13
N LYS A 233 -42.13 -11.22 29.03
CA LYS A 233 -43.36 -10.84 28.31
C LYS A 233 -43.10 -10.50 26.85
N ASN A 234 -43.82 -11.25 26.01
CA ASN A 234 -44.00 -11.13 24.57
C ASN A 234 -44.57 -9.76 24.14
N GLY A 235 -44.26 -9.38 22.89
CA GLY A 235 -44.90 -8.28 22.18
C GLY A 235 -44.40 -8.14 20.74
N ASN A 236 -44.80 -9.11 19.92
CA ASN A 236 -44.98 -9.13 18.46
C ASN A 236 -45.08 -7.82 17.65
N ASP A 237 -44.72 -7.96 16.36
CA ASP A 237 -45.26 -7.31 15.14
C ASP A 237 -44.81 -5.84 14.90
N ASP A 238 -44.36 -5.37 13.73
CA ASP A 238 -44.42 -5.80 12.32
C ASP A 238 -43.33 -5.02 11.52
N ASP A 239 -42.98 -5.50 10.32
CA ASP A 239 -42.69 -4.77 9.06
C ASP A 239 -41.66 -3.59 9.07
N ASP A 240 -40.77 -3.33 8.12
CA ASP A 240 -40.59 -3.69 6.72
C ASP A 240 -39.21 -3.12 6.29
N ASP A 241 -38.80 -3.49 5.09
CA ASP A 241 -37.87 -2.80 4.17
C ASP A 241 -36.34 -3.05 4.29
N ASP A 242 -35.92 -3.88 3.33
CA ASP A 242 -34.62 -3.93 2.69
C ASP A 242 -34.09 -2.52 2.36
N ASP A 243 -32.90 -2.20 2.83
CA ASP A 243 -31.97 -1.30 2.14
C ASP A 243 -30.57 -1.92 2.29
N ASP A 244 -30.28 -2.88 1.41
CA ASP A 244 -28.92 -3.35 1.12
C ASP A 244 -28.16 -2.22 0.39
N ASP A 245 -27.83 -1.16 1.10
CA ASP A 245 -26.75 -0.27 0.71
C ASP A 245 -25.42 -0.94 1.11
N GLU A 246 -25.00 -1.93 0.30
CA GLU A 246 -23.60 -2.34 0.27
C GLU A 246 -22.77 -1.16 -0.28
N GLU A 247 -22.44 -0.21 0.60
CA GLU A 247 -21.31 0.68 0.38
C GLU A 247 -20.08 -0.21 0.15
N GLU A 248 -19.57 -0.26 -1.09
CA GLU A 248 -18.25 -0.81 -1.41
C GLU A 248 -17.21 -0.05 -0.58
N LYS A 249 -16.96 -0.51 0.65
CA LYS A 249 -15.81 -0.06 1.42
C LYS A 249 -14.59 -0.58 0.69
N ASP A 250 -13.80 0.34 0.14
CA ASP A 250 -12.44 0.10 -0.33
C ASP A 250 -11.74 -0.89 0.63
N GLN A 251 -11.49 -2.12 0.17
CA GLN A 251 -10.97 -3.22 0.99
C GLN A 251 -9.46 -3.06 1.20
N VAL A 252 -9.09 -2.00 1.89
CA VAL A 252 -7.71 -1.75 2.31
C VAL A 252 -7.42 -2.65 3.50
N MET A 253 -6.41 -3.52 3.38
CA MET A 253 -6.03 -4.38 4.50
C MET A 253 -5.42 -3.54 5.63
N GLU A 254 -5.96 -3.68 6.84
CA GLU A 254 -5.25 -3.25 8.04
C GLU A 254 -4.11 -4.24 8.29
N ASP A 255 -2.87 -3.75 8.16
CA ASP A 255 -1.68 -4.55 8.46
C ASP A 255 -1.65 -4.82 9.98
N PRO A 256 -1.70 -6.09 10.43
CA PRO A 256 -1.53 -6.40 11.84
C PRO A 256 -0.13 -5.96 12.29
N VAL A 257 0.00 -5.50 13.54
CA VAL A 257 1.32 -5.16 14.09
C VAL A 257 2.04 -6.45 14.46
N THR A 258 2.61 -7.09 13.46
CA THR A 258 3.47 -8.26 13.59
C THR A 258 4.88 -7.93 13.11
N CYS A 259 5.83 -8.77 13.47
CA CYS A 259 7.19 -8.73 12.97
C CYS A 259 7.61 -10.18 12.92
N ASP A 260 7.43 -10.79 11.74
CA ASP A 260 7.67 -12.20 11.52
C ASP A 260 9.10 -12.45 11.02
N ALA A 261 9.75 -11.43 10.48
CA ALA A 261 11.10 -11.51 9.95
C ALA A 261 11.88 -10.20 10.11
N GLU A 262 13.18 -10.33 10.31
CA GLU A 262 14.13 -9.23 10.25
C GLU A 262 15.33 -9.55 9.36
N ALA A 263 15.91 -8.51 8.77
CA ALA A 263 17.12 -8.61 7.99
C ALA A 263 18.05 -7.44 8.30
N GLU A 264 19.25 -7.75 8.79
CA GLU A 264 20.30 -6.75 8.97
C GLU A 264 20.88 -6.32 7.61
N LEU A 265 21.20 -5.04 7.49
CA LEU A 265 21.88 -4.42 6.37
C LEU A 265 23.30 -4.00 6.78
N PRO A 266 24.32 -4.85 6.53
CA PRO A 266 25.70 -4.50 6.81
C PRO A 266 26.12 -3.30 5.95
N SER A 267 26.47 -2.19 6.60
CA SER A 267 26.83 -0.94 5.93
C SER A 267 27.95 -1.08 4.87
N ASP A 268 28.86 -2.03 5.06
CA ASP A 268 29.94 -2.34 4.12
C ASP A 268 29.46 -3.07 2.85
N LYS A 269 28.34 -3.78 2.93
CA LYS A 269 27.75 -4.54 1.82
C LYS A 269 26.61 -3.80 1.11
N LEU A 270 26.02 -2.81 1.77
CA LEU A 270 24.87 -2.05 1.27
C LEU A 270 25.04 -1.55 -0.17
N PRO A 271 26.17 -0.90 -0.58
CA PRO A 271 26.32 -0.45 -1.96
C PRO A 271 26.29 -1.59 -2.98
N LYS A 272 26.85 -2.75 -2.62
CA LYS A 272 26.85 -3.93 -3.49
C LYS A 272 25.44 -4.52 -3.62
N MET A 273 24.67 -4.52 -2.54
CA MET A 273 23.30 -5.02 -2.53
C MET A 273 22.38 -4.13 -3.38
N LEU A 274 22.47 -2.81 -3.22
CA LEU A 274 21.74 -1.86 -4.05
C LEU A 274 22.14 -1.98 -5.54
N GLN A 275 23.42 -2.19 -5.82
CA GLN A 275 23.88 -2.46 -7.18
C GLN A 275 23.30 -3.77 -7.75
N GLN A 276 23.06 -4.81 -6.93
CA GLN A 276 22.41 -6.05 -7.37
C GLN A 276 20.94 -5.80 -7.70
N VAL A 277 20.23 -5.02 -6.89
CA VAL A 277 18.85 -4.61 -7.18
C VAL A 277 18.80 -3.81 -8.48
N GLN A 278 19.67 -2.81 -8.64
CA GLN A 278 19.68 -1.94 -9.82
C GLN A 278 19.97 -2.67 -11.15
N GLN A 279 20.59 -3.86 -11.10
CA GLN A 279 20.78 -4.69 -12.31
C GLN A 279 19.46 -5.23 -12.87
N ARG A 280 18.44 -5.34 -12.02
CA ARG A 280 17.15 -5.96 -12.33
C ARG A 280 15.95 -5.03 -12.15
N THR A 281 16.14 -3.87 -11.53
CA THR A 281 15.05 -2.92 -11.24
C THR A 281 15.53 -1.48 -11.36
N GLU A 282 14.91 -0.73 -12.26
CA GLU A 282 14.85 0.73 -12.24
C GLU A 282 13.57 1.17 -11.50
N ALA A 283 13.64 2.29 -10.77
CA ALA A 283 12.48 2.85 -10.06
C ALA A 283 12.16 4.26 -10.57
N PHE A 284 10.88 4.61 -10.58
CA PHE A 284 10.38 5.92 -11.02
C PHE A 284 9.38 6.47 -10.01
N VAL A 285 9.40 7.79 -9.80
CA VAL A 285 8.52 8.50 -8.85
C VAL A 285 7.80 9.65 -9.55
N GLY A 286 6.57 9.96 -9.15
CA GLY A 286 5.76 11.07 -9.67
C GLY A 286 4.68 10.67 -10.69
N ASP A 287 4.02 11.68 -11.25
CA ASP A 287 2.82 11.56 -12.11
C ASP A 287 3.07 10.78 -13.42
N TRP A 288 2.12 9.94 -13.82
CA TRP A 288 2.23 9.08 -15.01
C TRP A 288 2.41 9.85 -16.32
N GLU A 289 2.02 11.13 -16.41
CA GLU A 289 2.18 11.95 -17.61
C GLU A 289 3.63 11.96 -18.10
N GLY A 290 4.58 12.08 -17.17
CA GLY A 290 6.01 12.15 -17.46
C GLY A 290 6.68 10.79 -17.66
N LEU A 291 6.06 9.70 -17.18
CA LEU A 291 6.66 8.37 -17.15
C LEU A 291 7.16 7.90 -18.53
N PRO A 292 6.38 7.99 -19.64
CA PRO A 292 6.85 7.54 -20.95
C PRO A 292 8.13 8.21 -21.45
N THR A 293 8.47 9.39 -20.92
CA THR A 293 9.70 10.12 -21.28
C THR A 293 10.93 9.64 -20.50
N GLN A 294 10.73 9.06 -19.32
CA GLN A 294 11.78 8.48 -18.49
C GLN A 294 12.16 7.07 -18.95
N LEU A 295 11.19 6.33 -19.52
CA LEU A 295 11.40 4.95 -19.96
C LEU A 295 12.36 4.88 -21.17
N THR A 296 13.50 4.20 -20.98
CA THR A 296 14.50 4.00 -22.04
C THR A 296 14.24 2.78 -22.92
N LYS A 297 13.40 1.86 -22.44
CA LYS A 297 13.11 0.55 -23.07
C LYS A 297 11.60 0.32 -23.13
N LYS A 298 11.22 -0.68 -23.93
CA LYS A 298 9.84 -1.18 -23.99
C LYS A 298 9.71 -2.43 -23.14
N TYR A 299 8.51 -2.67 -22.64
CA TYR A 299 8.19 -3.75 -21.72
C TYR A 299 7.39 -4.84 -22.42
N ASP A 300 7.70 -6.10 -22.08
CA ASP A 300 6.95 -7.26 -22.54
C ASP A 300 5.63 -7.38 -21.78
N MET A 301 5.62 -6.92 -20.53
CA MET A 301 4.45 -6.92 -19.65
C MET A 301 4.34 -5.59 -18.90
N LEU A 302 3.14 -5.01 -18.88
CA LEU A 302 2.78 -3.94 -17.96
C LEU A 302 1.77 -4.51 -16.98
N ILE A 303 1.99 -4.28 -15.69
CA ILE A 303 1.09 -4.71 -14.64
C ILE A 303 0.74 -3.54 -13.75
N THR A 304 -0.47 -3.57 -13.20
CA THR A 304 -0.99 -2.53 -12.33
C THR A 304 -2.13 -3.13 -11.50
N SER A 305 -2.25 -2.74 -10.24
CA SER A 305 -3.35 -3.13 -9.36
C SER A 305 -3.90 -1.87 -8.70
N GLU A 306 -5.22 -1.68 -8.77
CA GLU A 306 -5.92 -0.53 -8.13
C GLU A 306 -5.49 0.84 -8.63
N THR A 307 -5.37 1.02 -9.95
CA THR A 307 -4.93 2.31 -10.54
C THR A 307 -6.00 3.01 -11.37
N ILE A 308 -7.26 2.56 -11.30
CA ILE A 308 -8.36 3.10 -12.12
C ILE A 308 -9.43 3.86 -11.32
N TYR A 309 -9.21 4.06 -10.02
CA TYR A 309 -10.11 4.82 -9.14
C TYR A 309 -10.18 6.32 -9.49
N ALA A 310 -9.16 6.86 -10.16
CA ALA A 310 -9.05 8.26 -10.53
C ALA A 310 -9.25 8.46 -12.04
N GLU A 311 -10.49 8.79 -12.45
CA GLU A 311 -10.84 8.95 -13.88
C GLU A 311 -9.95 9.96 -14.63
N HIS A 312 -9.54 11.04 -13.96
CA HIS A 312 -8.69 12.08 -14.55
C HIS A 312 -7.27 11.60 -14.88
N SER A 313 -6.79 10.54 -14.21
CA SER A 313 -5.46 9.96 -14.44
C SER A 313 -5.43 8.90 -15.54
N LEU A 314 -6.60 8.40 -15.96
CA LEU A 314 -6.72 7.35 -17.00
C LEU A 314 -6.09 7.74 -18.35
N PRO A 315 -6.21 8.98 -18.86
CA PRO A 315 -5.57 9.35 -20.12
C PRO A 315 -4.05 9.20 -20.09
N ASP A 316 -3.41 9.50 -18.95
CA ASP A 316 -1.97 9.37 -18.77
C ASP A 316 -1.58 7.91 -18.58
N LEU A 317 -2.36 7.13 -17.82
CA LEU A 317 -2.18 5.67 -17.71
C LEU A 317 -2.24 5.00 -19.09
N ILE A 318 -3.30 5.25 -19.87
CA ILE A 318 -3.45 4.71 -21.24
C ILE A 318 -2.26 5.11 -22.12
N ARG A 319 -1.75 6.34 -21.97
CA ARG A 319 -0.56 6.80 -22.71
C ARG A 319 0.67 6.00 -22.34
N VAL A 320 0.87 5.65 -21.07
CA VAL A 320 1.93 4.72 -20.64
C VAL A 320 1.78 3.40 -21.36
N PHE A 321 0.60 2.76 -21.36
CA PHE A 321 0.40 1.49 -22.06
C PHE A 321 0.71 1.56 -23.56
N GLN A 322 0.24 2.61 -24.23
CA GLN A 322 0.47 2.81 -25.66
C GLN A 322 1.95 3.03 -26.02
N LYS A 323 2.72 3.62 -25.11
CA LYS A 323 4.11 4.05 -25.30
C LYS A 323 5.12 3.11 -24.67
N ALA A 324 4.83 2.37 -23.62
CA ALA A 324 5.79 1.53 -22.91
C ALA A 324 5.77 0.10 -23.45
N LEU A 325 4.61 -0.39 -23.90
CA LEU A 325 4.45 -1.79 -24.28
C LEU A 325 5.12 -2.14 -25.62
N VAL A 326 5.79 -3.30 -25.68
CA VAL A 326 6.28 -3.90 -26.92
C VAL A 326 5.10 -4.27 -27.82
N LYS A 327 5.20 -3.97 -29.12
CA LYS A 327 4.16 -4.31 -30.11
C LYS A 327 4.66 -5.36 -31.09
N PRO A 328 3.83 -6.32 -31.53
CA PRO A 328 2.41 -6.49 -31.19
C PRO A 328 2.14 -7.42 -30.00
N ASN A 329 3.17 -8.01 -29.40
CA ASN A 329 3.04 -9.16 -28.49
C ASN A 329 3.08 -8.81 -26.99
N GLY A 330 3.28 -7.55 -26.62
CA GLY A 330 3.30 -7.18 -25.21
C GLY A 330 1.91 -7.34 -24.57
N ILE A 331 1.91 -7.62 -23.28
CA ILE A 331 0.73 -7.83 -22.45
C ILE A 331 0.58 -6.65 -21.49
N GLY A 332 -0.61 -6.07 -21.41
CA GLY A 332 -0.97 -5.02 -20.48
C GLY A 332 -2.48 -5.00 -20.29
#